data_AF-A0A015IIR1-F1
#
_entry.id   AF-A0A015IIR1-F1
#
_cell.length_a   1.000
_cell.length_b   1.000
_cell.length_c   1.000
_cell.angle_alpha   90.00
_cell.angle_beta   90.00
_cell.angle_gamma   90.00
#
_symmetry.space_group_name_H-M   'P 1'
#
loop_
_entity.id
_entity.type
_entity.pdbx_description
1 polymer ?
#
loop_
_entity_poly.entity_id
_entity_poly.type
_entity_poly.pdbx_seq_one_letter_code
_entity_poly.pdbx_strand_id
1 'polypeptide(L)'
;MFEAINQSPHSGIAYVSTLPIKIPSDFPDVIILAKNFEIKVQSYLDDITWLTDNLENLEQNLKITDDFYQLANIKTNKDKTKLLTKNKSVASTPTYPITFGQDIIVIEILPLKKVLVSWAFI
;
A
#
# COMPACT_ATOMS: atom_id res chain seq x y z
N MET A 1 -11.11 -9.74 3.50
CA MET A 1 -9.79 -9.07 3.62
C MET A 1 -9.89 -7.56 3.44
N PHE A 2 -10.16 -7.05 2.22
CA PHE A 2 -10.12 -5.62 1.91
C PHE A 2 -11.04 -4.77 2.80
N GLU A 3 -12.26 -5.23 3.05
CA GLU A 3 -13.19 -4.56 3.97
C GLU A 3 -12.63 -4.46 5.40
N ALA A 4 -12.08 -5.56 5.93
CA ALA A 4 -11.49 -5.58 7.26
C ALA A 4 -10.27 -4.65 7.38
N ILE A 5 -9.43 -4.57 6.34
CA ILE A 5 -8.30 -3.63 6.30
C ILE A 5 -8.82 -2.18 6.25
N ASN A 6 -9.84 -1.90 5.43
CA ASN A 6 -10.41 -0.56 5.32
C ASN A 6 -11.04 -0.09 6.64
N GLN A 7 -11.72 -0.99 7.36
CA GLN A 7 -12.32 -0.73 8.67
C GLN A 7 -11.32 -0.75 9.83
N SER A 8 -10.08 -1.21 9.61
CA SER A 8 -9.06 -1.27 10.65
C SER A 8 -8.68 0.12 11.17
N PRO A 9 -8.24 0.25 12.44
CA PRO A 9 -7.74 1.52 12.98
C PRO A 9 -6.35 1.90 12.42
N HIS A 10 -5.71 1.02 11.65
CA HIS A 10 -4.39 1.24 11.07
C HIS A 10 -4.50 2.12 9.84
N SER A 11 -3.78 3.24 9.86
CA SER A 11 -3.84 4.24 8.81
C SER A 11 -3.09 3.82 7.54
N GLY A 12 -3.64 4.24 6.41
CA GLY A 12 -3.03 4.15 5.09
C GLY A 12 -2.48 5.49 4.63
N ILE A 13 -2.41 5.66 3.31
CA ILE A 13 -2.00 6.92 2.69
C ILE A 13 -3.24 7.74 2.37
N ALA A 14 -3.34 8.92 2.99
CA ALA A 14 -4.37 9.91 2.69
C ALA A 14 -4.01 10.71 1.42
N TYR A 15 -5.00 10.94 0.57
CA TYR A 15 -4.89 11.81 -0.60
C TYR A 15 -6.18 12.56 -0.85
N VAL A 16 -6.05 13.69 -1.54
CA VAL A 16 -7.19 14.52 -1.95
C VAL A 16 -7.34 14.38 -3.45
N SER A 17 -8.53 13.99 -3.90
CA SER A 17 -8.87 13.99 -5.32
C SER A 17 -9.83 15.13 -5.61
N THR A 18 -9.58 15.84 -6.68
CA THR A 18 -10.44 16.90 -7.20
C THR A 18 -11.15 16.41 -8.45
N LEU A 19 -12.48 16.37 -8.43
CA LEU A 19 -13.29 15.99 -9.59
C LEU A 19 -14.05 17.21 -10.12
N PRO A 20 -13.94 17.54 -11.42
CA PRO A 20 -14.79 18.55 -12.04
C PRO A 20 -16.21 17.98 -12.17
N ILE A 21 -17.20 18.63 -11.55
CA ILE A 21 -18.59 18.14 -11.57
C ILE A 21 -19.39 18.69 -12.77
N LYS A 22 -18.86 19.67 -13.50
CA LYS A 22 -19.53 20.31 -14.63
C LYS A 22 -18.69 20.26 -15.90
N ILE A 23 -19.35 19.99 -17.03
CA ILE A 23 -18.78 20.22 -18.36
C ILE A 23 -18.62 21.74 -18.50
N PRO A 24 -17.46 22.26 -18.93
CA PRO A 24 -17.26 23.69 -19.14
C PRO A 24 -18.03 24.14 -20.38
N SER A 25 -19.33 24.32 -20.25
CA SER A 25 -20.16 25.07 -21.20
C SER A 25 -20.70 26.29 -20.44
N ASP A 26 -20.07 27.43 -20.71
CA ASP A 26 -20.59 28.78 -20.48
C ASP A 26 -20.58 29.40 -19.07
N PHE A 27 -19.95 28.80 -18.06
CA PHE A 27 -19.80 29.42 -16.73
C PHE A 27 -18.33 29.52 -16.29
N PRO A 28 -17.86 30.69 -15.81
CA PRO A 28 -16.46 30.91 -15.43
C PRO A 28 -16.04 30.20 -14.13
N ASP A 29 -16.98 29.65 -13.36
CA ASP A 29 -16.71 29.02 -12.07
C ASP A 29 -16.77 27.48 -12.20
N VAL A 30 -15.60 26.88 -12.42
CA VAL A 30 -15.43 25.43 -12.31
C VAL A 30 -15.63 25.03 -10.84
N ILE A 31 -16.78 24.46 -10.51
CA ILE A 31 -17.00 23.86 -9.18
C ILE A 31 -16.18 22.57 -9.10
N ILE A 32 -15.10 22.61 -8.31
CA ILE A 32 -14.23 21.47 -8.05
C ILE A 32 -14.71 20.77 -6.77
N LEU A 33 -15.05 19.48 -6.86
CA LEU A 33 -15.29 18.65 -5.67
C LEU A 33 -13.95 18.10 -5.18
N ALA A 34 -13.47 18.59 -4.04
CA ALA A 34 -12.37 17.97 -3.32
C ALA A 34 -12.92 16.87 -2.39
N LYS A 35 -12.46 15.63 -2.57
CA LYS A 35 -12.81 14.50 -1.71
C LYS A 35 -11.53 13.88 -1.15
N ASN A 36 -11.53 13.70 0.17
CA ASN A 36 -10.47 13.01 0.88
C ASN A 36 -10.70 11.50 0.76
N PHE A 37 -9.63 10.79 0.47
CA PHE A 37 -9.60 9.34 0.38
C PHE A 37 -8.39 8.81 1.14
N GLU A 38 -8.50 7.58 1.62
CA GLU A 38 -7.43 6.84 2.25
C GLU A 38 -7.31 5.49 1.56
N ILE A 39 -6.13 5.18 1.03
CA ILE A 39 -5.83 3.85 0.50
C ILE A 39 -4.87 3.16 1.47
N LYS A 40 -5.28 1.98 1.94
CA LYS A 40 -4.49 1.09 2.80
C LYS A 40 -3.88 -0.08 2.02
N VAL A 41 -4.56 -0.50 0.96
CA VAL A 41 -4.16 -1.66 0.16
C VAL A 41 -4.64 -1.49 -1.28
N GLN A 42 -3.81 -1.91 -2.22
CA GLN A 42 -4.10 -1.98 -3.65
C GLN A 42 -3.73 -3.36 -4.15
N SER A 43 -4.60 -3.99 -4.94
CA SER A 43 -4.38 -5.32 -5.49
C SER A 43 -4.66 -5.34 -6.98
N TYR A 44 -3.87 -6.11 -7.72
CA TYR A 44 -4.12 -6.47 -9.11
C TYR A 44 -3.80 -7.95 -9.30
N LEU A 45 -4.83 -8.77 -9.53
CA LEU A 45 -4.70 -10.23 -9.62
C LEU A 45 -4.05 -10.83 -8.36
N ASP A 46 -2.87 -11.44 -8.50
CA ASP A 46 -2.07 -12.04 -7.44
C ASP A 46 -1.11 -11.05 -6.75
N ASP A 47 -0.87 -9.88 -7.35
CA ASP A 47 0.00 -8.85 -6.80
C ASP A 47 -0.76 -7.92 -5.85
N ILE A 48 -0.24 -7.76 -4.64
CA ILE A 48 -0.83 -6.93 -3.59
C ILE A 48 0.23 -5.96 -3.05
N THR A 49 -0.13 -4.68 -3.01
CA THR A 49 0.68 -3.60 -2.47
C THR A 49 -0.03 -3.00 -1.25
N TRP A 50 0.61 -3.08 -0.09
CA TRP A 50 0.14 -2.42 1.13
C TRP A 50 0.73 -1.02 1.22
N LEU A 51 -0.11 -0.05 1.59
CA LEU A 51 0.24 1.35 1.72
C LEU A 51 -0.02 1.77 3.17
N THR A 52 1.03 2.10 3.89
CA THR A 52 0.95 2.50 5.30
C THR A 52 1.85 3.69 5.59
N ASP A 53 1.54 4.39 6.67
CA ASP A 53 2.29 5.52 7.19
C ASP A 53 3.53 5.09 7.99
N ASN A 54 3.47 3.93 8.65
CA ASN A 54 4.53 3.36 9.46
C ASN A 54 4.60 1.82 9.37
N LEU A 55 5.69 1.25 9.89
CA LEU A 55 5.96 -0.19 9.85
C LEU A 55 5.06 -1.00 10.79
N GLU A 56 4.71 -0.45 11.95
CA GLU A 56 3.84 -1.14 12.91
C GLU A 56 2.44 -1.36 12.32
N ASN A 57 1.86 -0.32 11.70
CA ASN A 57 0.60 -0.40 10.98
C ASN A 57 0.68 -1.38 9.80
N LEU A 58 1.84 -1.50 9.14
CA LEU A 58 2.06 -2.51 8.10
C LEU A 58 1.95 -3.91 8.70
N GLU A 59 2.67 -4.21 9.78
CA GLU A 59 2.65 -5.53 10.42
C GLU A 59 1.25 -5.91 10.92
N GLN A 60 0.49 -4.97 11.47
CA GLN A 60 -0.90 -5.23 11.87
C GLN A 60 -1.82 -5.53 10.66
N ASN A 61 -1.65 -4.79 9.56
CA ASN A 61 -2.38 -5.07 8.32
C ASN A 61 -1.97 -6.42 7.70
N LEU A 62 -0.70 -6.79 7.79
CA LEU A 62 -0.19 -8.09 7.35
C LEU A 62 -0.75 -9.22 8.21
N LYS A 63 -0.95 -9.01 9.52
CA LYS A 63 -1.60 -9.98 10.41
C LYS A 63 -3.04 -10.28 9.99
N ILE A 64 -3.85 -9.25 9.74
CA ILE A 64 -5.22 -9.41 9.22
C ILE A 64 -5.21 -10.16 7.88
N THR A 65 -4.21 -9.89 7.06
CA THR A 65 -4.04 -10.53 5.75
C THR A 65 -3.66 -12.00 5.89
N ASP A 66 -2.75 -12.34 6.79
CA ASP A 66 -2.31 -13.72 7.07
C ASP A 66 -3.48 -14.58 7.57
N ASP A 67 -4.27 -14.08 8.53
CA ASP A 67 -5.46 -14.76 9.02
C ASP A 67 -6.44 -15.09 7.88
N PHE A 68 -6.62 -14.16 6.94
CA PHE A 68 -7.46 -14.37 5.77
C PHE A 68 -6.86 -15.39 4.79
N TYR A 69 -5.54 -15.35 4.56
CA TYR A 69 -4.87 -16.31 3.68
C TYR A 69 -4.91 -17.74 4.24
N GLN A 70 -4.76 -17.90 5.55
CA GLN A 70 -4.95 -19.19 6.21
C GLN A 70 -6.39 -19.69 6.04
N LEU A 71 -7.39 -18.83 6.27
CA LEU A 71 -8.80 -19.18 6.08
C LEU A 71 -9.12 -19.58 4.63
N ALA A 72 -8.59 -18.84 3.66
CA ALA A 72 -8.82 -19.07 2.24
C ALA A 72 -7.91 -20.16 1.64
N ASN A 73 -6.99 -20.73 2.44
CA ASN A 73 -5.96 -21.67 1.99
C ASN A 73 -5.12 -21.13 0.82
N ILE A 74 -4.76 -19.84 0.87
CA ILE A 74 -3.92 -19.15 -0.12
C ILE A 74 -2.48 -19.18 0.36
N LYS A 75 -1.55 -19.59 -0.52
CA LYS A 75 -0.12 -19.61 -0.22
C LYS A 75 0.58 -18.39 -0.82
N THR A 76 0.97 -17.45 0.02
CA THR A 76 1.74 -16.27 -0.40
C THR A 76 3.22 -16.63 -0.59
N ASN A 77 3.82 -16.18 -1.69
CA ASN A 77 5.26 -16.27 -1.90
C ASN A 77 5.96 -15.11 -1.18
N LYS A 78 6.34 -15.33 0.09
CA LYS A 78 6.95 -14.30 0.93
C LYS A 78 8.31 -13.82 0.40
N ASP A 79 9.04 -14.65 -0.34
CA ASP A 79 10.36 -14.31 -0.92
C ASP A 79 10.29 -13.23 -2.01
N LYS A 80 9.12 -13.04 -2.64
CA LYS A 80 8.90 -11.98 -3.63
C LYS A 80 8.57 -10.63 -2.99
N THR A 81 8.38 -10.58 -1.67
CA THR A 81 7.97 -9.36 -0.96
C THR A 81 9.14 -8.37 -0.91
N LYS A 82 8.87 -7.11 -1.26
CA LYS A 82 9.85 -6.04 -1.23
C LYS A 82 9.32 -4.83 -0.46
N LEU A 83 10.20 -4.15 0.27
CA LEU A 83 9.84 -2.93 0.99
C LEU A 83 10.26 -1.68 0.20
N LEU A 84 9.31 -0.78 0.00
CA LEU A 84 9.56 0.58 -0.44
C LEU A 84 9.29 1.52 0.73
N THR A 85 10.30 2.31 1.12
CA THR A 85 10.16 3.23 2.25
C THR A 85 10.79 4.59 1.96
N LYS A 86 10.15 5.64 2.49
CA LYS A 86 10.71 7.00 2.53
C LYS A 86 11.56 7.25 3.77
N ASN A 87 11.52 6.36 4.76
CA ASN A 87 12.33 6.48 5.97
C ASN A 87 13.80 6.19 5.64
N LYS A 88 14.66 7.21 5.72
CA LYS A 88 16.09 7.12 5.39
C LYS A 88 16.85 6.13 6.27
N SER A 89 16.46 5.99 7.54
CA SER A 89 17.12 5.06 8.46
C SER A 89 16.87 3.63 8.03
N VAL A 90 15.62 3.29 7.73
CA VAL A 90 15.25 1.97 7.21
C VAL A 90 15.86 1.76 5.82
N ALA A 91 15.76 2.74 4.93
CA ALA A 91 16.30 2.67 3.57
C ALA A 91 17.84 2.57 3.49
N SER A 92 18.57 2.84 4.58
CA SER A 92 20.01 2.66 4.64
C SER A 92 20.45 1.21 4.81
N THR A 93 19.52 0.34 5.23
CA THR A 93 19.76 -1.09 5.40
C THR A 93 19.34 -1.85 4.13
N PRO A 94 20.07 -2.92 3.74
CA PRO A 94 19.73 -3.69 2.54
C PRO A 94 18.51 -4.59 2.73
N THR A 95 18.27 -5.04 3.97
CA THR A 95 17.16 -5.91 4.33
C THR A 95 16.57 -5.49 5.67
N TYR A 96 15.30 -5.82 5.88
CA TYR A 96 14.58 -5.51 7.11
C TYR A 96 13.76 -6.72 7.56
N PRO A 97 13.84 -7.12 8.84
CA PRO A 97 12.94 -8.13 9.38
C PRO A 97 11.55 -7.54 9.60
N ILE A 98 10.52 -8.16 9.03
CA ILE A 98 9.11 -7.78 9.23
C ILE A 98 8.31 -8.97 9.74
N THR A 99 7.33 -8.68 10.59
CA THR A 99 6.36 -9.65 11.06
C THR A 99 5.21 -9.77 10.07
N PHE A 100 5.03 -10.96 9.50
CA PHE A 100 3.92 -11.32 8.61
C PHE A 100 3.08 -12.40 9.30
N GLY A 101 1.99 -11.96 9.96
CA GLY A 101 1.17 -12.87 10.77
C GLY A 101 1.94 -13.38 11.98
N GLN A 102 2.21 -14.68 12.02
CA GLN A 102 3.01 -15.32 13.08
C GLN A 102 4.49 -15.51 12.68
N ASP A 103 4.85 -15.27 11.42
CA ASP A 103 6.19 -15.47 10.91
C ASP A 103 6.99 -14.18 10.87
N ILE A 104 8.31 -14.26 11.06
CA ILE A 104 9.23 -13.16 10.79
C ILE A 104 9.92 -13.45 9.46
N ILE A 105 9.79 -12.55 8.50
CA ILE A 105 10.42 -12.65 7.19
C ILE A 105 11.42 -11.51 6.98
N VAL A 106 12.56 -11.81 6.34
CA VAL A 106 13.58 -10.82 6.01
C VAL A 106 13.34 -10.34 4.59
N ILE A 107 12.90 -9.10 4.43
CA ILE A 107 12.54 -8.52 3.13
C ILE A 107 13.62 -7.59 2.60
N GLU A 108 13.83 -7.59 1.28
CA GLU A 108 14.72 -6.67 0.58
C GLU A 108 14.13 -5.25 0.56
N ILE A 109 14.97 -4.25 0.85
CA ILE A 109 14.57 -2.84 0.74
C ILE A 109 15.01 -2.28 -0.60
N LEU A 110 14.06 -1.76 -1.36
CA LEU A 110 14.35 -1.15 -2.66
C LEU A 110 14.78 0.31 -2.51
N PRO A 111 15.92 0.72 -3.10
CA PRO A 111 16.35 2.12 -3.07
C PRO A 111 15.44 2.98 -3.95
N LEU A 112 14.91 4.09 -3.39
CA LEU A 112 14.02 5.03 -4.07
C LEU A 112 14.55 5.54 -5.42
N LYS A 113 15.88 5.65 -5.58
CA LYS A 113 16.51 6.12 -6.83
C LYS A 113 16.46 5.09 -7.96
N LYS A 114 16.31 3.80 -7.67
CA LYS A 114 16.33 2.72 -8.67
C LYS A 114 14.94 2.45 -9.27
N VAL A 115 13.87 2.92 -8.62
CA VAL A 115 12.48 2.72 -9.03
C VAL A 115 12.06 3.66 -10.18
N LEU A 116 12.81 4.72 -10.45
CA LEU A 116 12.51 5.67 -11.53
C LEU A 116 12.80 5.15 -12.95
N VAL A 117 13.43 3.97 -13.12
CA VAL A 117 13.93 3.52 -14.44
C VAL A 117 13.44 2.13 -14.85
N SER A 118 12.41 1.58 -14.20
CA SER A 118 11.83 0.31 -14.66
C SER A 118 10.33 0.27 -14.45
N TRP A 119 9.61 0.99 -15.30
CA TRP A 119 8.20 0.72 -15.57
C TRP A 119 8.09 0.40 -17.06
N ALA A 120 8.19 -0.88 -17.39
CA ALA A 120 7.65 -1.42 -18.63
C ALA A 120 6.55 -2.38 -18.22
N PHE A 121 5.30 -1.92 -18.32
CA PHE A 121 4.16 -2.82 -18.39
C PHE A 121 4.30 -3.59 -19.70
N ILE A 122 4.34 -4.93 -19.63
CA ILE A 122 4.05 -5.82 -20.75
C ILE A 122 2.73 -6.49 -20.42
#